data_AF-A0A1Y6LXY1-F1
#
_entry.id   AF-A0A1Y6LXY1-F1
#
_cell.length_a   1.000
_cell.length_b   1.000
_cell.length_c   1.000
_cell.angle_alpha   90.00
_cell.angle_beta   90.00
_cell.angle_gamma   90.00
#
_symmetry.space_group_name_H-M   'P 1'
#
loop_
_entity.id
_entity.type
_entity.pdbx_description
1 polymer ?
#
loop_
_entity_poly.entity_id
_entity_poly.type
_entity_poly.pdbx_seq_one_letter_code
_entity_poly.pdbx_strand_id
1 'polypeptide(L)'
;MAAHFFAISFFAGLCASSSVPQYSSPGRLTGTNFGIPSRNATYDYVVAGGGTAGLVVAARLTQHSNATVAIIEAGNFYELSNGNWSQIPYWHKQWRGGEDYDWQPLIDWGLMTEPQLSGQRLHYAQGRNLGGSSGRNQMLYHRATKGLHQAWADRVGDRAYTWDNMLKYMERSVKYQVNGHRPQNATPTPSDNAYSADGGPLCVTYPATVDPFSVHAAAAFGNIGLKMQNDFNGGEMSGYGYWTYTINAETGLRSSAENSFLAEAMGRPTLTTYINADARNILFDGECKATGVNVTTLGKQPFTLTARKEVIVSAGAFHSPQLLMVSGIGPKETLQKYNIPVVKDLPGVGQNMWDTANIGGPRYQISVGVNNAIENSSSYSGVVAQLLTNGSGPLSDPGNTIGAWDIFPNAVRSKLSPSA
;
A
#
# COMPACT_ATOMS: atom_id res chain seq x y z
N MET A 1 -3.35 -33.45 -66.45
CA MET A 1 -3.70 -32.02 -66.38
C MET A 1 -4.80 -31.86 -65.34
N ALA A 2 -4.44 -31.52 -64.10
CA ALA A 2 -5.29 -30.96 -63.04
C ALA A 2 -4.43 -30.82 -61.78
N ALA A 3 -3.80 -29.65 -61.64
CA ALA A 3 -3.04 -29.26 -60.47
C ALA A 3 -3.98 -29.13 -59.27
N HIS A 4 -3.65 -29.76 -58.15
CA HIS A 4 -4.26 -29.45 -56.86
C HIS A 4 -3.26 -28.62 -56.04
N PHE A 5 -3.62 -27.35 -55.87
CA PHE A 5 -2.94 -26.36 -55.05
C PHE A 5 -2.93 -26.80 -53.58
N PHE A 6 -1.74 -26.87 -52.98
CA PHE A 6 -1.58 -26.86 -51.53
C PHE A 6 -1.68 -25.41 -51.05
N ALA A 7 -2.80 -25.05 -50.41
CA ALA A 7 -2.90 -23.82 -49.64
C ALA A 7 -2.36 -24.09 -48.23
N ILE A 8 -1.10 -23.72 -47.98
CA ILE A 8 -0.54 -23.63 -46.63
C ILE A 8 -0.97 -22.28 -46.07
N SER A 9 -2.05 -22.27 -45.28
CA SER A 9 -2.42 -21.12 -44.46
C SER A 9 -1.39 -20.96 -43.33
N PHE A 10 -0.46 -20.04 -43.50
CA PHE A 10 0.37 -19.53 -42.40
C PHE A 10 -0.53 -18.73 -41.45
N PHE A 11 -1.08 -19.40 -40.43
CA PHE A 11 -1.52 -18.70 -39.23
C PHE A 11 -0.26 -18.32 -38.45
N ALA A 12 0.28 -17.13 -38.74
CA ALA A 12 1.18 -16.44 -37.83
C ALA A 12 0.36 -15.97 -36.62
N GLY A 13 -0.02 -16.91 -35.75
CA GLY A 13 -0.44 -16.59 -34.41
C GLY A 13 0.75 -15.98 -33.70
N LEU A 14 0.68 -14.67 -33.44
CA LEU A 14 1.55 -14.02 -32.46
C LEU A 14 1.31 -14.71 -31.11
N CYS A 15 2.06 -15.78 -30.84
CA CYS A 15 2.32 -16.23 -29.48
C CYS A 15 3.19 -15.16 -28.82
N ALA A 16 2.57 -14.08 -28.37
CA ALA A 16 3.12 -13.24 -27.31
C ALA A 16 2.92 -13.98 -25.97
N SER A 17 3.45 -15.20 -25.88
CA SER A 17 3.51 -15.98 -24.65
C SER A 17 4.80 -15.59 -23.92
N SER A 18 4.82 -14.41 -23.31
CA SER A 18 5.74 -14.17 -22.20
C SER A 18 4.98 -14.55 -20.94
N SER A 19 5.19 -15.76 -20.44
CA SER A 19 4.54 -16.29 -19.23
C SER A 19 4.99 -15.59 -17.93
N VAL A 20 5.85 -14.56 -18.01
CA VAL A 20 6.18 -13.64 -16.91
C VAL A 20 6.46 -12.22 -17.47
N PRO A 21 5.47 -11.49 -17.99
CA PRO A 21 5.68 -10.16 -18.56
C PRO A 21 5.82 -9.07 -17.49
N GLN A 22 5.50 -9.36 -16.22
CA GLN A 22 5.29 -8.31 -15.22
C GLN A 22 6.53 -7.42 -14.99
N TYR A 23 7.74 -7.95 -15.21
CA TYR A 23 8.99 -7.21 -14.95
C TYR A 23 10.07 -7.36 -16.04
N SER A 24 9.78 -8.03 -17.15
CA SER A 24 10.74 -8.15 -18.25
C SER A 24 10.55 -6.98 -19.22
N SER A 25 11.52 -6.05 -19.24
CA SER A 25 11.60 -5.09 -20.34
C SER A 25 12.21 -5.76 -21.57
N PRO A 26 11.75 -5.42 -22.80
CA PRO A 26 12.35 -5.94 -24.02
C PRO A 26 13.87 -5.81 -24.02
N GLY A 27 14.58 -6.92 -24.23
CA GLY A 27 16.05 -6.95 -24.25
C GLY A 27 16.74 -6.95 -22.89
N ARG A 28 16.02 -6.97 -21.76
CA ARG A 28 16.61 -7.03 -20.41
C ARG A 28 16.23 -8.34 -19.70
N LEU A 29 17.23 -9.01 -19.13
CA LEU A 29 17.01 -10.21 -18.33
C LEU A 29 16.38 -9.82 -16.98
N THR A 30 15.28 -10.47 -16.59
CA THR A 30 14.57 -10.21 -15.31
C THR A 30 15.51 -10.22 -14.10
N GLY A 31 16.50 -11.12 -14.08
CA GLY A 31 17.48 -11.22 -13.00
C GLY A 31 18.32 -9.96 -12.78
N THR A 32 18.46 -9.09 -13.78
CA THR A 32 19.23 -7.83 -13.67
C THR A 32 18.52 -6.74 -12.87
N ASN A 33 17.26 -6.95 -12.49
CA ASN A 33 16.53 -6.07 -11.57
C ASN A 33 16.89 -6.35 -10.12
N PHE A 34 17.57 -7.46 -9.82
CA PHE A 34 17.85 -7.91 -8.47
C PHE A 34 19.33 -7.80 -8.13
N GLY A 35 19.60 -7.31 -6.92
CA GLY A 35 20.96 -7.22 -6.38
C GLY A 35 21.51 -8.60 -6.00
N ILE A 36 22.81 -8.80 -6.20
CA ILE A 36 23.48 -10.04 -5.77
C ILE A 36 23.79 -9.94 -4.27
N PRO A 37 23.25 -10.82 -3.43
CA PRO A 37 23.53 -10.76 -1.99
C PRO A 37 25.00 -11.06 -1.67
N SER A 38 25.45 -10.59 -0.50
CA SER A 38 26.84 -10.71 -0.03
C SER A 38 27.89 -10.01 -0.90
N ARG A 39 27.47 -9.06 -1.76
CA ARG A 39 28.37 -8.20 -2.53
C ARG A 39 28.14 -6.75 -2.18
N ASN A 40 29.22 -6.08 -1.81
CA ASN A 40 29.20 -4.62 -1.63
C ASN A 40 28.90 -3.95 -2.98
N ALA A 41 28.07 -2.92 -2.94
CA ALA A 41 27.71 -2.14 -4.13
C ALA A 41 27.46 -0.67 -3.75
N THR A 42 27.54 0.22 -4.74
CA THR A 42 27.40 1.67 -4.54
C THR A 42 26.32 2.24 -5.44
N TYR A 43 25.40 3.01 -4.86
CA TYR A 43 24.29 3.66 -5.52
C TYR A 43 24.27 5.16 -5.23
N ASP A 44 23.53 5.96 -5.99
CA ASP A 44 23.29 7.36 -5.60
C ASP A 44 22.38 7.41 -4.37
N TYR A 45 21.33 6.59 -4.38
CA TYR A 45 20.36 6.49 -3.30
C TYR A 45 20.20 5.05 -2.83
N VAL A 46 20.10 4.87 -1.52
CA VAL A 46 19.75 3.57 -0.91
C VAL A 46 18.46 3.76 -0.12
N VAL A 47 17.40 3.07 -0.51
CA VAL A 47 16.08 3.09 0.12
C VAL A 47 15.93 1.87 1.03
N ALA A 48 15.82 2.10 2.33
CA ALA A 48 15.58 1.05 3.33
C ALA A 48 14.07 0.87 3.55
N GLY A 49 13.50 -0.16 2.94
CA GLY A 49 12.07 -0.48 2.94
C GLY A 49 11.45 -0.33 1.56
N GLY A 50 11.04 -1.45 0.95
CA GLY A 50 10.30 -1.52 -0.31
C GLY A 50 8.80 -1.41 -0.11
N GLY A 51 8.35 -0.58 0.83
CA GLY A 51 6.95 -0.39 1.19
C GLY A 51 6.24 0.68 0.35
N THR A 52 5.05 1.10 0.83
CA THR A 52 4.18 2.06 0.14
C THR A 52 4.89 3.36 -0.27
N ALA A 53 5.65 3.98 0.63
CA ALA A 53 6.39 5.21 0.31
C ALA A 53 7.72 4.94 -0.39
N GLY A 54 8.46 3.91 0.05
CA GLY A 54 9.80 3.61 -0.46
C GLY A 54 9.81 3.29 -1.96
N LEU A 55 8.83 2.53 -2.45
CA LEU A 55 8.72 2.22 -3.88
C LEU A 55 8.32 3.45 -4.71
N VAL A 56 7.48 4.35 -4.17
CA VAL A 56 7.16 5.62 -4.83
C VAL A 56 8.43 6.46 -4.96
N VAL A 57 9.19 6.62 -3.88
CA VAL A 57 10.44 7.39 -3.90
C VAL A 57 11.43 6.80 -4.89
N ALA A 58 11.67 5.48 -4.86
CA ALA A 58 12.59 4.83 -5.78
C ALA A 58 12.15 4.96 -7.26
N ALA A 59 10.86 4.78 -7.53
CA ALA A 59 10.30 4.96 -8.86
C ALA A 59 10.44 6.40 -9.33
N ARG A 60 10.22 7.41 -8.48
CA ARG A 60 10.33 8.83 -8.86
C ARG A 60 11.78 9.30 -8.99
N LEU A 61 12.71 8.83 -8.15
CA LEU A 61 14.13 9.16 -8.26
C LEU A 61 14.75 8.63 -9.55
N THR A 62 14.33 7.44 -9.99
CA THR A 62 14.75 6.88 -11.28
C THR A 62 13.97 7.44 -12.47
N GLN A 63 12.91 8.22 -12.22
CA GLN A 63 12.12 8.86 -13.26
C GLN A 63 12.84 10.13 -13.74
N HIS A 64 13.15 10.20 -15.03
CA HIS A 64 13.82 11.35 -15.65
C HIS A 64 15.20 11.71 -15.06
N SER A 65 15.90 10.73 -14.48
CA SER A 65 17.28 10.90 -14.00
C SER A 65 18.14 9.67 -14.33
N ASN A 66 19.45 9.86 -14.33
CA ASN A 66 20.43 8.77 -14.41
C ASN A 66 20.88 8.28 -13.02
N ALA A 67 20.18 8.67 -11.96
CA ALA A 67 20.56 8.30 -10.59
C ALA A 67 20.34 6.80 -10.36
N THR A 68 21.35 6.11 -9.84
CA THR A 68 21.20 4.70 -9.48
C THR A 68 20.60 4.56 -8.08
N VAL A 69 19.62 3.68 -7.93
CA VAL A 69 18.84 3.49 -6.70
C VAL A 69 18.84 2.02 -6.32
N ALA A 70 19.15 1.73 -5.06
CA ALA A 70 18.93 0.41 -4.46
C ALA A 70 17.74 0.44 -3.50
N ILE A 71 16.87 -0.57 -3.59
CA ILE A 71 15.82 -0.84 -2.59
C ILE A 71 16.24 -2.04 -1.76
N ILE A 72 16.13 -1.94 -0.43
CA ILE A 72 16.30 -3.06 0.50
C ILE A 72 14.92 -3.40 1.07
N GLU A 73 14.42 -4.61 0.82
CA GLU A 73 13.13 -5.09 1.32
C GLU A 73 13.28 -6.43 2.05
N ALA A 74 12.78 -6.48 3.28
CA ALA A 74 12.87 -7.64 4.16
C ALA A 74 12.01 -8.82 3.68
N GLY A 75 10.93 -8.54 2.95
CA GLY A 75 10.07 -9.54 2.33
C GLY A 75 10.36 -9.80 0.85
N ASN A 76 9.42 -10.51 0.22
CA ASN A 76 9.43 -10.87 -1.20
C ASN A 76 8.20 -10.27 -1.92
N PHE A 77 7.97 -10.61 -3.18
CA PHE A 77 6.70 -10.42 -3.86
C PHE A 77 5.57 -11.14 -3.11
N TYR A 78 4.48 -10.45 -2.81
CA TYR A 78 3.37 -11.06 -2.06
C TYR A 78 2.65 -12.14 -2.86
N GLU A 79 2.74 -12.11 -4.19
CA GLU A 79 2.22 -13.15 -5.09
C GLU A 79 2.97 -14.47 -4.92
N LEU A 80 4.27 -14.42 -4.65
CA LEU A 80 5.09 -15.61 -4.43
C LEU A 80 4.93 -16.12 -2.99
N SER A 81 4.84 -15.20 -2.03
CA SER A 81 4.78 -15.54 -0.60
C SER A 81 3.38 -15.92 -0.10
N ASN A 82 2.32 -15.40 -0.73
CA ASN A 82 0.94 -15.57 -0.24
C ASN A 82 -0.09 -15.80 -1.37
N GLY A 83 0.34 -15.82 -2.64
CA GLY A 83 -0.52 -16.10 -3.78
C GLY A 83 -1.71 -15.15 -3.90
N ASN A 84 -2.82 -15.71 -4.38
CA ASN A 84 -4.06 -14.97 -4.66
C ASN A 84 -4.67 -14.30 -3.42
N TRP A 85 -4.32 -14.74 -2.21
CA TRP A 85 -4.80 -14.13 -0.96
C TRP A 85 -4.41 -12.66 -0.82
N SER A 86 -3.27 -12.26 -1.41
CA SER A 86 -2.85 -10.85 -1.42
C SER A 86 -3.34 -10.09 -2.66
N GLN A 87 -3.58 -10.77 -3.78
CA GLN A 87 -3.94 -10.11 -5.04
C GLN A 87 -5.44 -9.83 -5.18
N ILE A 88 -6.28 -10.78 -4.75
CA ILE A 88 -7.73 -10.70 -4.94
C ILE A 88 -8.34 -9.87 -3.80
N PRO A 89 -9.08 -8.79 -4.11
CA PRO A 89 -9.59 -7.87 -3.11
C PRO A 89 -10.38 -8.52 -1.97
N TYR A 90 -11.27 -9.47 -2.26
CA TYR A 90 -12.08 -10.16 -1.26
C TYR A 90 -11.27 -10.79 -0.11
N TRP A 91 -10.05 -11.25 -0.39
CA TRP A 91 -9.19 -11.94 0.58
C TRP A 91 -8.43 -11.02 1.53
N HIS A 92 -8.59 -9.70 1.43
CA HIS A 92 -7.98 -8.74 2.37
C HIS A 92 -8.33 -9.00 3.85
N LYS A 93 -9.41 -9.74 4.09
CA LYS A 93 -9.87 -10.11 5.43
C LYS A 93 -9.10 -11.26 6.10
N GLN A 94 -8.18 -11.90 5.38
CA GLN A 94 -7.40 -13.02 5.90
C GLN A 94 -6.21 -12.50 6.74
N TRP A 95 -6.00 -13.08 7.93
CA TRP A 95 -4.84 -12.77 8.78
C TRP A 95 -4.74 -11.30 9.20
N ARG A 96 -5.85 -10.74 9.70
CA ARG A 96 -5.97 -9.34 10.12
C ARG A 96 -6.59 -9.17 11.52
N GLY A 97 -6.91 -10.26 12.18
CA GLY A 97 -7.45 -10.26 13.55
C GLY A 97 -6.39 -9.80 14.54
N GLY A 98 -6.87 -9.40 15.71
CA GLY A 98 -6.02 -8.94 16.82
C GLY A 98 -5.37 -10.08 17.62
N GLU A 99 -5.69 -11.34 17.30
CA GLU A 99 -5.18 -12.51 17.99
C GLU A 99 -3.73 -12.81 17.58
N ASP A 100 -2.93 -13.35 18.50
CA ASP A 100 -1.49 -13.53 18.30
C ASP A 100 -1.11 -14.63 17.28
N TYR A 101 -2.09 -15.45 16.90
CA TYR A 101 -1.97 -16.51 15.90
C TYR A 101 -2.59 -16.12 14.55
N ASP A 102 -3.29 -14.98 14.43
CA ASP A 102 -3.99 -14.58 13.20
C ASP A 102 -3.14 -13.67 12.29
N TRP A 103 -1.98 -14.18 11.88
CA TRP A 103 -1.05 -13.48 10.98
C TRP A 103 -0.35 -14.45 10.01
N GLN A 104 0.14 -13.93 8.88
CA GLN A 104 0.86 -14.70 7.86
C GLN A 104 2.36 -14.33 7.85
N PRO A 105 3.26 -15.17 8.39
CA PRO A 105 4.67 -14.81 8.58
C PRO A 105 5.48 -14.52 7.30
N LEU A 106 5.00 -14.97 6.15
CA LEU A 106 5.67 -14.72 4.87
C LEU A 106 5.46 -13.30 4.32
N ILE A 107 4.46 -12.57 4.83
CA ILE A 107 4.10 -11.22 4.34
C ILE A 107 3.74 -10.23 5.45
N ASP A 108 3.80 -10.63 6.71
CA ASP A 108 3.48 -9.81 7.88
C ASP A 108 4.63 -9.88 8.90
N TRP A 109 4.87 -8.77 9.59
CA TRP A 109 5.88 -8.70 10.66
C TRP A 109 5.43 -9.38 11.96
N GLY A 110 4.13 -9.63 12.12
CA GLY A 110 3.61 -10.30 13.33
C GLY A 110 3.82 -9.46 14.59
N LEU A 111 3.76 -8.13 14.46
CA LEU A 111 3.97 -7.21 15.58
C LEU A 111 2.82 -7.37 16.57
N MET A 112 3.16 -7.39 17.85
CA MET A 112 2.19 -7.46 18.93
C MET A 112 2.38 -6.25 19.84
N THR A 113 1.30 -5.57 20.19
CA THR A 113 1.37 -4.47 21.16
C THR A 113 1.85 -4.97 22.52
N GLU A 114 2.32 -4.05 23.35
CA GLU A 114 2.29 -4.26 24.80
C GLU A 114 0.84 -4.48 25.27
N PRO A 115 0.60 -5.10 26.44
CA PRO A 115 -0.74 -5.25 27.00
C PRO A 115 -1.49 -3.90 27.05
N GLN A 116 -2.66 -3.85 26.44
CA GLN A 116 -3.53 -2.66 26.41
C GLN A 116 -4.42 -2.60 27.66
N LEU A 117 -5.37 -1.65 27.72
CA LEU A 117 -6.25 -1.45 28.89
C LEU A 117 -7.04 -2.70 29.32
N SER A 118 -7.31 -3.62 28.39
CA SER A 118 -7.97 -4.91 28.67
C SER A 118 -7.01 -6.01 29.16
N GLY A 119 -5.72 -5.72 29.27
CA GLY A 119 -4.65 -6.69 29.52
C GLY A 119 -4.26 -7.53 28.30
N GLN A 120 -4.97 -7.37 27.18
CA GLN A 120 -4.69 -8.12 25.95
C GLN A 120 -3.60 -7.46 25.13
N ARG A 121 -2.76 -8.28 24.51
CA ARG A 121 -1.90 -7.87 23.41
C ARG A 121 -2.71 -7.98 22.12
N LEU A 122 -2.51 -7.03 21.22
CA LEU A 122 -3.17 -7.02 19.93
C LEU A 122 -2.13 -7.18 18.84
N HIS A 123 -2.42 -8.06 17.88
CA HIS A 123 -1.70 -8.12 16.63
C HIS A 123 -1.87 -6.81 15.86
N TYR A 124 -0.74 -6.26 15.44
CA TYR A 124 -0.64 -5.01 14.72
C TYR A 124 -0.07 -5.28 13.32
N ALA A 125 -0.96 -5.66 12.40
CA ALA A 125 -0.60 -6.11 11.06
C ALA A 125 0.26 -5.08 10.32
N GLN A 126 1.45 -5.50 9.87
CA GLN A 126 2.34 -4.67 9.06
C GLN A 126 2.95 -5.48 7.93
N GLY A 127 2.81 -5.00 6.69
CA GLY A 127 3.30 -5.73 5.53
C GLY A 127 4.81 -5.86 5.49
N ARG A 128 5.29 -7.10 5.31
CA ARG A 128 6.67 -7.52 5.08
C ARG A 128 6.80 -8.15 3.69
N ASN A 129 6.71 -7.31 2.66
CA ASN A 129 6.73 -7.70 1.25
C ASN A 129 7.03 -6.45 0.40
N LEU A 130 7.39 -6.63 -0.86
CA LEU A 130 7.39 -5.52 -1.81
C LEU A 130 5.98 -4.94 -1.90
N GLY A 131 5.85 -3.64 -1.67
CA GLY A 131 4.58 -2.94 -1.49
C GLY A 131 4.23 -2.71 -0.02
N GLY A 132 4.87 -3.41 0.91
CA GLY A 132 4.67 -3.29 2.35
C GLY A 132 3.19 -3.45 2.72
N SER A 133 2.68 -2.55 3.56
CA SER A 133 1.27 -2.58 3.94
C SER A 133 0.30 -2.34 2.78
N SER A 134 0.71 -1.73 1.65
CA SER A 134 -0.19 -1.64 0.47
C SER A 134 -0.45 -2.99 -0.21
N GLY A 135 0.46 -3.96 -0.04
CA GLY A 135 0.27 -5.34 -0.49
C GLY A 135 -0.70 -6.16 0.39
N ARG A 136 -1.13 -5.62 1.53
CA ARG A 136 -2.02 -6.31 2.50
C ARG A 136 -3.22 -5.49 2.99
N ASN A 137 -3.24 -4.17 2.80
CA ASN A 137 -4.30 -3.30 3.29
C ASN A 137 -5.67 -3.65 2.68
N GLN A 138 -6.70 -2.96 3.12
CA GLN A 138 -8.08 -3.16 2.67
C GLN A 138 -8.43 -2.39 1.38
N MET A 139 -7.41 -1.84 0.71
CA MET A 139 -7.47 -1.04 -0.52
C MET A 139 -8.29 0.25 -0.46
N LEU A 140 -9.05 0.51 0.60
CA LEU A 140 -9.84 1.73 0.73
C LEU A 140 -8.95 2.98 0.51
N TYR A 141 -9.42 3.88 -0.36
CA TYR A 141 -8.71 5.09 -0.75
C TYR A 141 -9.59 6.33 -0.53
N HIS A 142 -9.07 7.24 0.28
CA HIS A 142 -9.52 8.64 0.37
C HIS A 142 -8.32 9.53 0.71
N ARG A 143 -8.46 10.84 0.58
CA ARG A 143 -7.45 11.81 1.01
C ARG A 143 -7.77 12.35 2.40
N ALA A 144 -6.79 12.98 3.04
CA ALA A 144 -7.01 13.75 4.24
C ALA A 144 -7.82 15.02 3.95
N THR A 145 -8.28 15.71 5.00
CA THR A 145 -9.01 16.98 4.85
C THR A 145 -8.07 18.17 4.66
N LYS A 146 -8.59 19.26 4.07
CA LYS A 146 -7.87 20.54 3.99
C LYS A 146 -7.45 21.04 5.37
N GLY A 147 -8.33 20.87 6.37
CA GLY A 147 -8.06 21.23 7.76
C GLY A 147 -6.88 20.47 8.37
N LEU A 148 -6.74 19.18 8.07
CA LEU A 148 -5.60 18.38 8.54
C LEU A 148 -4.28 18.90 7.95
N HIS A 149 -4.23 19.17 6.65
CA HIS A 149 -3.04 19.71 6.00
C HIS A 149 -2.65 21.09 6.54
N GLN A 150 -3.64 21.96 6.79
CA GLN A 150 -3.40 23.26 7.41
C GLN A 150 -2.84 23.11 8.82
N ALA A 151 -3.46 22.29 9.66
CA ALA A 151 -2.99 22.04 11.02
C ALA A 151 -1.57 21.44 11.04
N TRP A 152 -1.26 20.56 10.10
CA TRP A 152 0.08 19.99 9.96
C TRP A 152 1.10 21.07 9.58
N ALA A 153 0.83 21.85 8.54
CA ALA A 153 1.68 22.95 8.09
C ALA A 153 1.98 23.96 9.23
N ASP A 154 0.97 24.31 10.03
CA ASP A 154 1.13 25.22 11.16
C ASP A 154 1.99 24.60 12.27
N ARG A 155 1.80 23.30 12.56
CA ARG A 155 2.55 22.58 13.60
C ARG A 155 4.03 22.42 13.27
N VAL A 156 4.38 22.23 12.00
CA VAL A 156 5.78 22.10 11.55
C VAL A 156 6.40 23.43 11.11
N GLY A 157 5.60 24.49 11.00
CA GLY A 157 6.07 25.80 10.52
C GLY A 157 6.45 25.82 9.04
N ASP A 158 5.88 24.91 8.23
CA ASP A 158 6.22 24.77 6.81
C ASP A 158 4.94 24.70 5.93
N ARG A 159 4.80 25.71 5.08
CA ARG A 159 3.64 25.87 4.19
C ARG A 159 3.65 24.90 3.00
N ALA A 160 4.74 24.18 2.74
CA ALA A 160 4.78 23.11 1.75
C ALA A 160 3.73 22.01 2.05
N TYR A 161 3.36 21.81 3.32
CA TYR A 161 2.38 20.79 3.75
C TYR A 161 0.91 21.22 3.61
N THR A 162 0.65 22.44 3.17
CA THR A 162 -0.74 22.91 2.92
C THR A 162 -1.42 22.10 1.82
N TRP A 163 -2.75 22.07 1.85
CA TRP A 163 -3.54 21.29 0.90
C TRP A 163 -3.17 21.59 -0.56
N ASP A 164 -3.18 22.86 -0.96
CA ASP A 164 -2.94 23.25 -2.35
C ASP A 164 -1.54 22.83 -2.82
N ASN A 165 -0.53 22.91 -1.93
CA ASN A 165 0.83 22.48 -2.26
C ASN A 165 0.99 20.96 -2.30
N MET A 166 0.25 20.22 -1.48
CA MET A 166 0.32 18.76 -1.42
C MET A 166 -0.58 18.07 -2.46
N LEU A 167 -1.66 18.72 -2.90
CA LEU A 167 -2.65 18.17 -3.82
C LEU A 167 -2.00 17.64 -5.10
N LYS A 168 -1.09 18.42 -5.70
CA LYS A 168 -0.36 18.01 -6.91
C LYS A 168 0.40 16.69 -6.75
N TYR A 169 0.91 16.37 -5.56
CA TYR A 169 1.61 15.10 -5.31
C TYR A 169 0.64 13.95 -5.08
N MET A 170 -0.49 14.23 -4.40
CA MET A 170 -1.56 13.27 -4.18
C MET A 170 -2.24 12.87 -5.51
N GLU A 171 -2.47 13.83 -6.40
CA GLU A 171 -3.03 13.63 -7.73
C GLU A 171 -2.05 12.92 -8.66
N ARG A 172 -0.78 13.34 -8.67
CA ARG A 172 0.26 12.75 -9.54
C ARG A 172 0.40 11.23 -9.34
N SER A 173 0.07 10.70 -8.17
CA SER A 173 0.25 9.28 -7.84
C SER A 173 -0.89 8.38 -8.30
N VAL A 174 -2.07 8.94 -8.58
CA VAL A 174 -3.32 8.17 -8.73
C VAL A 174 -3.89 8.27 -10.14
N LYS A 175 -4.17 7.11 -10.73
CA LYS A 175 -4.92 6.95 -11.97
C LYS A 175 -6.33 6.50 -11.62
N TYR A 176 -7.29 7.42 -11.67
CA TYR A 176 -8.71 7.06 -11.53
C TYR A 176 -9.19 6.30 -12.77
N GLN A 177 -9.91 5.20 -12.53
CA GLN A 177 -10.50 4.38 -13.59
C GLN A 177 -12.00 4.22 -13.33
N VAL A 178 -12.79 4.39 -14.38
CA VAL A 178 -14.21 4.07 -14.33
C VAL A 178 -14.37 2.56 -14.50
N ASN A 179 -15.01 1.90 -13.53
CA ASN A 179 -15.34 0.49 -13.65
C ASN A 179 -16.62 0.29 -14.47
N GLY A 180 -16.49 -0.23 -15.70
CA GLY A 180 -17.62 -0.44 -16.61
C GLY A 180 -18.61 -1.53 -16.17
N HIS A 181 -18.28 -2.33 -15.15
CA HIS A 181 -19.17 -3.37 -14.61
C HIS A 181 -19.96 -2.89 -13.38
N ARG A 182 -19.65 -1.70 -12.85
CA ARG A 182 -20.38 -1.15 -11.70
C ARG A 182 -21.77 -0.64 -12.14
N PRO A 183 -22.85 -0.96 -11.41
CA PRO A 183 -24.18 -0.41 -11.68
C PRO A 183 -24.20 1.12 -11.67
N GLN A 184 -24.78 1.72 -12.72
CA GLN A 184 -24.79 3.18 -12.90
C GLN A 184 -25.51 3.93 -11.76
N ASN A 185 -26.59 3.35 -11.22
CA ASN A 185 -27.35 3.92 -10.10
C ASN A 185 -26.58 3.93 -8.76
N ALA A 186 -25.45 3.25 -8.68
CA ALA A 186 -24.58 3.19 -7.51
C ALA A 186 -23.15 3.68 -7.82
N THR A 187 -22.97 4.38 -8.94
CA THR A 187 -21.67 4.92 -9.37
C THR A 187 -21.68 6.45 -9.21
N PRO A 188 -20.99 7.01 -8.20
CA PRO A 188 -20.87 8.45 -8.06
C PRO A 188 -20.05 9.06 -9.20
N THR A 189 -20.30 10.35 -9.47
CA THR A 189 -19.40 11.17 -10.27
C THR A 189 -18.41 11.85 -9.31
N PRO A 190 -17.09 11.58 -9.38
CA PRO A 190 -16.12 12.28 -8.56
C PRO A 190 -16.16 13.80 -8.78
N SER A 191 -15.80 14.57 -7.77
CA SER A 191 -15.65 16.03 -7.88
C SER A 191 -14.51 16.42 -8.83
N ASP A 192 -14.59 17.61 -9.44
CA ASP A 192 -13.67 18.09 -10.49
C ASP A 192 -12.18 18.10 -10.11
N ASN A 193 -11.84 18.11 -8.81
CA ASN A 193 -10.46 18.08 -8.28
C ASN A 193 -10.14 16.80 -7.48
N ALA A 194 -10.96 15.77 -7.62
CA ALA A 194 -10.72 14.50 -6.96
C ALA A 194 -9.51 13.78 -7.59
N TYR A 195 -9.31 13.91 -8.90
CA TYR A 195 -8.27 13.20 -9.65
C TYR A 195 -7.75 14.04 -10.82
N SER A 196 -6.50 13.79 -11.21
CA SER A 196 -5.89 14.38 -12.40
C SER A 196 -5.84 13.38 -13.55
N ALA A 197 -6.04 13.85 -14.77
CA ALA A 197 -5.92 13.04 -15.99
C ALA A 197 -4.49 12.50 -16.20
N ASP A 198 -3.47 13.23 -15.72
CA ASP A 198 -2.05 12.86 -15.83
C ASP A 198 -1.56 12.06 -14.62
N GLY A 199 -2.46 11.69 -13.70
CA GLY A 199 -2.12 10.95 -12.49
C GLY A 199 -1.83 9.47 -12.75
N GLY A 200 -1.00 8.87 -11.89
CA GLY A 200 -0.67 7.45 -11.92
C GLY A 200 0.72 7.13 -11.35
N PRO A 201 1.08 5.85 -11.21
CA PRO A 201 0.43 4.66 -11.78
C PRO A 201 -0.60 3.96 -10.88
N LEU A 202 -0.83 4.40 -9.64
CA LEU A 202 -1.72 3.69 -8.71
C LEU A 202 -3.17 3.73 -9.21
N CYS A 203 -3.75 2.58 -9.53
CA CYS A 203 -5.13 2.51 -10.01
C CYS A 203 -6.11 2.66 -8.85
N VAL A 204 -7.09 3.53 -9.01
CA VAL A 204 -8.16 3.77 -8.04
C VAL A 204 -9.50 3.73 -8.76
N THR A 205 -10.47 2.99 -8.19
CA THR A 205 -11.81 2.83 -8.77
C THR A 205 -12.86 2.64 -7.69
N TYR A 206 -14.12 2.86 -8.01
CA TYR A 206 -15.21 2.18 -7.30
C TYR A 206 -15.22 0.69 -7.71
N PRO A 207 -15.39 -0.27 -6.78
CA PRO A 207 -15.40 -1.70 -7.13
C PRO A 207 -16.55 -2.05 -8.08
N ALA A 208 -16.38 -3.11 -8.88
CA ALA A 208 -17.40 -3.57 -9.82
C ALA A 208 -18.71 -3.96 -9.12
N THR A 209 -18.59 -4.60 -7.95
CA THR A 209 -19.74 -5.07 -7.18
C THR A 209 -20.21 -3.99 -6.21
N VAL A 210 -21.52 -3.96 -5.97
CA VAL A 210 -22.15 -3.13 -4.95
C VAL A 210 -22.89 -4.07 -4.02
N ASP A 211 -22.49 -4.10 -2.75
CA ASP A 211 -23.22 -4.89 -1.78
C ASP A 211 -24.65 -4.34 -1.60
N PRO A 212 -25.70 -5.18 -1.55
CA PRO A 212 -27.07 -4.73 -1.32
C PRO A 212 -27.24 -3.84 -0.08
N PHE A 213 -26.47 -4.09 0.98
CA PHE A 213 -26.41 -3.22 2.16
C PHE A 213 -26.07 -1.78 1.77
N SER A 214 -25.15 -1.58 0.82
CA SER A 214 -24.66 -0.26 0.44
C SER A 214 -25.76 0.63 -0.15
N VAL A 215 -26.73 0.04 -0.86
CA VAL A 215 -27.90 0.74 -1.41
C VAL A 215 -28.83 1.21 -0.28
N HIS A 216 -29.06 0.36 0.72
CA HIS A 216 -29.93 0.70 1.86
C HIS A 216 -29.26 1.64 2.86
N ALA A 217 -27.95 1.52 3.06
CA ALA A 217 -27.18 2.36 3.97
C ALA A 217 -27.20 3.83 3.54
N ALA A 218 -27.18 4.12 2.23
CA ALA A 218 -27.29 5.49 1.72
C ALA A 218 -28.59 6.18 2.20
N ALA A 219 -29.72 5.48 2.11
CA ALA A 219 -31.01 6.00 2.60
C ALA A 219 -31.02 6.16 4.12
N ALA A 220 -30.43 5.21 4.86
CA ALA A 220 -30.33 5.29 6.32
C ALA A 220 -29.50 6.50 6.77
N PHE A 221 -28.34 6.74 6.16
CA PHE A 221 -27.50 7.90 6.47
C PHE A 221 -28.20 9.22 6.15
N GLY A 222 -28.90 9.31 5.01
CA GLY A 222 -29.68 10.50 4.66
C GLY A 222 -30.81 10.77 5.66
N ASN A 223 -31.52 9.73 6.12
CA ASN A 223 -32.62 9.86 7.08
C ASN A 223 -32.19 10.35 8.47
N ILE A 224 -30.93 10.11 8.87
CA ILE A 224 -30.37 10.66 10.12
C ILE A 224 -29.73 12.04 9.92
N GLY A 225 -29.84 12.64 8.73
CA GLY A 225 -29.42 14.01 8.46
C GLY A 225 -27.97 14.16 7.96
N LEU A 226 -27.28 13.06 7.65
CA LEU A 226 -25.95 13.15 7.02
C LEU A 226 -26.08 13.58 5.57
N LYS A 227 -25.11 14.36 5.09
CA LYS A 227 -25.07 14.83 3.70
C LYS A 227 -24.38 13.81 2.81
N MET A 228 -24.92 13.58 1.62
CA MET A 228 -24.25 12.76 0.63
C MET A 228 -23.02 13.47 0.07
N GLN A 229 -21.93 12.73 -0.08
CA GLN A 229 -20.68 13.12 -0.69
C GLN A 229 -20.50 12.38 -2.01
N ASN A 230 -20.00 13.09 -3.02
CA ASN A 230 -19.65 12.52 -4.31
C ASN A 230 -18.38 11.65 -4.22
N ASP A 231 -17.43 12.08 -3.41
CA ASP A 231 -16.17 11.40 -3.11
C ASP A 231 -15.59 11.93 -1.78
N PHE A 232 -14.47 11.33 -1.35
CA PHE A 232 -13.74 11.74 -0.15
C PHE A 232 -12.30 12.19 -0.49
N ASN A 233 -12.09 12.69 -1.70
CA ASN A 233 -10.78 13.02 -2.28
C ASN A 233 -10.61 14.51 -2.57
N GLY A 234 -11.69 15.30 -2.53
CA GLY A 234 -11.69 16.76 -2.68
C GLY A 234 -11.24 17.57 -1.43
N GLY A 235 -10.88 16.89 -0.33
CA GLY A 235 -10.39 17.52 0.89
C GLY A 235 -11.49 17.87 1.92
N GLU A 236 -12.72 17.44 1.66
CA GLU A 236 -13.84 17.40 2.61
C GLU A 236 -14.24 15.94 2.81
N MET A 237 -14.64 15.58 4.03
CA MET A 237 -15.01 14.20 4.38
C MET A 237 -16.37 14.09 5.08
N SER A 238 -16.86 15.15 5.72
CA SER A 238 -18.08 15.09 6.53
C SER A 238 -19.31 14.72 5.70
N GLY A 239 -19.99 13.65 6.08
CA GLY A 239 -21.13 13.09 5.34
C GLY A 239 -20.94 11.62 5.01
N TYR A 240 -21.78 11.09 4.11
CA TYR A 240 -21.75 9.70 3.67
C TYR A 240 -21.57 9.59 2.17
N GLY A 241 -20.99 8.49 1.69
CA GLY A 241 -20.71 8.31 0.28
C GLY A 241 -20.03 6.98 0.00
N TYR A 242 -19.95 6.63 -1.29
CA TYR A 242 -19.24 5.43 -1.70
C TYR A 242 -17.72 5.65 -1.63
N TRP A 243 -16.99 4.61 -1.24
CA TRP A 243 -15.54 4.65 -1.18
C TRP A 243 -14.92 4.19 -2.50
N THR A 244 -13.82 4.84 -2.87
CA THR A 244 -12.91 4.33 -3.88
C THR A 244 -11.88 3.41 -3.25
N TYR A 245 -11.33 2.51 -4.05
CA TYR A 245 -10.35 1.52 -3.62
C TYR A 245 -9.18 1.46 -4.61
N THR A 246 -7.99 1.15 -4.12
CA THR A 246 -6.78 0.91 -4.92
C THR A 246 -6.88 -0.45 -5.62
N ILE A 247 -7.71 -0.51 -6.65
CA ILE A 247 -8.04 -1.69 -7.47
C ILE A 247 -7.91 -1.28 -8.93
N ASN A 248 -7.36 -2.16 -9.76
CA ASN A 248 -7.37 -1.98 -11.21
C ASN A 248 -8.77 -2.34 -11.74
N ALA A 249 -9.45 -1.37 -12.36
CA ALA A 249 -10.83 -1.54 -12.81
C ALA A 249 -11.00 -2.59 -13.93
N GLU A 250 -9.96 -2.88 -14.69
CA GLU A 250 -9.98 -3.85 -15.79
C GLU A 250 -9.76 -5.29 -15.29
N THR A 251 -8.86 -5.47 -14.32
CA THR A 251 -8.50 -6.81 -13.81
C THR A 251 -9.24 -7.20 -12.54
N GLY A 252 -9.82 -6.24 -11.82
CA GLY A 252 -10.46 -6.48 -10.52
C GLY A 252 -9.48 -6.84 -9.40
N LEU A 253 -8.17 -6.68 -9.62
CA LEU A 253 -7.12 -7.01 -8.67
C LEU A 253 -6.62 -5.79 -7.91
N ARG A 254 -6.04 -6.02 -6.73
CA ARG A 254 -5.35 -5.01 -5.93
C ARG A 254 -4.36 -4.21 -6.79
N SER A 255 -4.36 -2.89 -6.63
CA SER A 255 -3.29 -2.00 -7.07
C SER A 255 -2.49 -1.56 -5.83
N SER A 256 -1.25 -2.05 -5.72
CA SER A 256 -0.33 -1.80 -4.61
C SER A 256 0.85 -0.93 -5.09
N ALA A 257 1.71 -0.50 -4.16
CA ALA A 257 2.93 0.21 -4.56
C ALA A 257 3.89 -0.67 -5.37
N GLU A 258 3.84 -1.99 -5.19
CA GLU A 258 4.61 -2.97 -5.92
C GLU A 258 4.15 -3.03 -7.39
N ASN A 259 2.91 -3.45 -7.64
CA ASN A 259 2.45 -3.66 -9.01
C ASN A 259 2.11 -2.37 -9.78
N SER A 260 2.28 -1.20 -9.13
CA SER A 260 2.11 0.10 -9.76
C SER A 260 3.47 0.78 -9.96
N PHE A 261 4.13 1.20 -8.86
CA PHE A 261 5.35 2.01 -8.95
C PHE A 261 6.59 1.16 -9.22
N LEU A 262 6.74 0.03 -8.54
CA LEU A 262 7.88 -0.85 -8.78
C LEU A 262 7.78 -1.54 -10.14
N ALA A 263 6.59 -1.98 -10.56
CA ALA A 263 6.37 -2.51 -11.91
C ALA A 263 6.79 -1.50 -13.00
N GLU A 264 6.39 -0.23 -12.89
CA GLU A 264 6.79 0.83 -13.83
C GLU A 264 8.31 1.07 -13.82
N ALA A 265 8.95 0.97 -12.66
CA ALA A 265 10.37 1.28 -12.50
C ALA A 265 11.31 0.09 -12.73
N MET A 266 10.84 -1.15 -12.62
CA MET A 266 11.69 -2.35 -12.77
C MET A 266 12.30 -2.48 -14.17
N GLY A 267 11.70 -1.86 -15.19
CA GLY A 267 12.30 -1.81 -16.52
C GLY A 267 13.56 -0.94 -16.63
N ARG A 268 13.86 -0.11 -15.62
CA ARG A 268 14.92 0.90 -15.68
C ARG A 268 16.26 0.33 -15.20
N PRO A 269 17.35 0.51 -15.96
CA PRO A 269 18.67 -0.03 -15.59
C PRO A 269 19.26 0.62 -14.33
N THR A 270 18.69 1.73 -13.88
CA THR A 270 19.10 2.49 -12.70
C THR A 270 18.46 2.02 -11.41
N LEU A 271 17.52 1.06 -11.45
CA LEU A 271 16.90 0.49 -10.25
C LEU A 271 17.40 -0.93 -9.98
N THR A 272 17.82 -1.19 -8.75
CA THR A 272 18.17 -2.52 -8.25
C THR A 272 17.42 -2.83 -6.96
N THR A 273 16.80 -4.00 -6.89
CA THR A 273 16.01 -4.43 -5.73
C THR A 273 16.69 -5.60 -5.00
N TYR A 274 16.85 -5.48 -3.69
CA TYR A 274 17.30 -6.54 -2.80
C TYR A 274 16.10 -7.02 -1.99
N ILE A 275 15.57 -8.21 -2.33
CA ILE A 275 14.47 -8.87 -1.63
C ILE A 275 14.98 -9.86 -0.59
N ASN A 276 14.14 -10.21 0.39
CA ASN A 276 14.51 -11.05 1.53
C ASN A 276 15.79 -10.53 2.24
N ALA A 277 15.93 -9.20 2.28
CA ALA A 277 17.10 -8.49 2.74
C ALA A 277 16.73 -7.49 3.83
N ASP A 278 17.35 -7.63 5.00
CA ASP A 278 17.12 -6.76 6.15
C ASP A 278 18.16 -5.63 6.17
N ALA A 279 17.68 -4.38 6.25
CA ALA A 279 18.50 -3.24 6.61
C ALA A 279 18.81 -3.31 8.12
N ARG A 280 20.06 -3.56 8.49
CA ARG A 280 20.46 -3.70 9.90
C ARG A 280 20.70 -2.38 10.59
N ASN A 281 21.49 -1.52 9.97
CA ASN A 281 21.84 -0.19 10.48
C ASN A 281 22.36 0.68 9.35
N ILE A 282 22.24 2.00 9.54
CA ILE A 282 22.81 3.03 8.70
C ILE A 282 24.28 3.22 9.08
N LEU A 283 25.13 3.48 8.10
CA LEU A 283 26.54 3.80 8.26
C LEU A 283 26.75 5.31 8.19
N PHE A 284 27.71 5.83 8.96
CA PHE A 284 28.05 7.25 9.01
C PHE A 284 29.55 7.48 8.84
N ASP A 285 29.94 8.65 8.35
CA ASP A 285 31.35 9.05 8.15
C ASP A 285 32.04 9.63 9.40
N GLY A 286 31.36 9.61 10.55
CA GLY A 286 31.84 10.20 11.81
C GLY A 286 31.32 11.62 12.07
N GLU A 287 30.83 12.33 11.05
CA GLU A 287 30.21 13.67 11.15
C GLU A 287 28.68 13.62 11.04
N CYS A 288 28.10 12.45 11.36
CA CYS A 288 26.66 12.18 11.27
C CYS A 288 26.09 12.24 9.83
N LYS A 289 26.93 12.20 8.78
CA LYS A 289 26.46 12.04 7.40
C LYS A 289 26.29 10.57 7.06
N ALA A 290 25.10 10.19 6.63
CA ALA A 290 24.81 8.81 6.22
C ALA A 290 25.57 8.44 4.93
N THR A 291 26.29 7.32 4.94
CA THR A 291 27.13 6.86 3.83
C THR A 291 26.65 5.55 3.21
N GLY A 292 25.71 4.86 3.85
CA GLY A 292 25.20 3.59 3.35
C GLY A 292 24.41 2.82 4.39
N VAL A 293 24.12 1.56 4.07
CA VAL A 293 23.35 0.65 4.91
C VAL A 293 24.04 -0.70 4.96
N ASN A 294 24.17 -1.25 6.16
CA ASN A 294 24.54 -2.65 6.36
C ASN A 294 23.32 -3.54 6.10
N VAL A 295 23.50 -4.56 5.26
CA VAL A 295 22.42 -5.43 4.80
C VAL A 295 22.74 -6.88 5.14
N THR A 296 21.73 -7.62 5.57
CA THR A 296 21.79 -9.08 5.71
C THR A 296 20.70 -9.76 4.90
N THR A 297 20.98 -10.95 4.41
CA THR A 297 20.00 -11.82 3.75
C THR A 297 20.10 -13.21 4.37
N LEU A 298 19.01 -13.97 4.29
CA LEU A 298 18.90 -15.31 4.89
C LEU A 298 20.13 -16.20 4.59
N GLY A 299 20.89 -16.52 5.64
CA GLY A 299 22.01 -17.46 5.61
C GLY A 299 23.24 -17.03 4.83
N LYS A 300 23.37 -15.74 4.44
CA LYS A 300 24.57 -15.25 3.74
C LYS A 300 25.35 -14.24 4.57
N GLN A 301 26.59 -14.00 4.14
CA GLN A 301 27.45 -13.00 4.76
C GLN A 301 26.84 -11.60 4.63
N PRO A 302 26.90 -10.77 5.70
CA PRO A 302 26.53 -9.36 5.63
C PRO A 302 27.32 -8.62 4.54
N PHE A 303 26.72 -7.58 3.98
CA PHE A 303 27.33 -6.73 2.97
C PHE A 303 26.84 -5.30 3.11
N THR A 304 27.52 -4.37 2.44
CA THR A 304 27.25 -2.94 2.53
C THR A 304 26.75 -2.40 1.20
N LEU A 305 25.65 -1.64 1.25
CA LEU A 305 25.21 -0.80 0.16
C LEU A 305 25.57 0.64 0.46
N THR A 306 26.53 1.18 -0.29
CA THR A 306 27.02 2.57 -0.13
C THR A 306 26.10 3.53 -0.89
N ALA A 307 25.76 4.66 -0.29
CA ALA A 307 25.01 5.75 -0.90
C ALA A 307 25.93 6.94 -1.18
N ARG A 308 26.00 7.40 -2.43
CA ARG A 308 26.77 8.60 -2.80
C ARG A 308 26.06 9.89 -2.38
N LYS A 309 24.73 9.87 -2.35
CA LYS A 309 23.90 11.04 -2.04
C LYS A 309 23.17 10.85 -0.72
N GLU A 310 22.18 9.95 -0.68
CA GLU A 310 21.28 9.85 0.47
C GLU A 310 20.90 8.40 0.78
N VAL A 311 20.72 8.14 2.08
CA VAL A 311 20.00 6.96 2.59
C VAL A 311 18.58 7.40 2.94
N ILE A 312 17.59 6.75 2.37
CA ILE A 312 16.17 7.07 2.54
C ILE A 312 15.52 5.98 3.39
N VAL A 313 15.09 6.35 4.59
CA VAL A 313 14.40 5.42 5.51
C VAL A 313 12.92 5.39 5.17
N SER A 314 12.41 4.21 4.80
CA SER A 314 11.01 3.98 4.40
C SER A 314 10.48 2.65 4.96
N ALA A 315 10.94 2.28 6.16
CA ALA A 315 10.59 1.02 6.83
C ALA A 315 9.23 1.07 7.57
N GLY A 316 8.44 2.13 7.38
CA GLY A 316 7.13 2.32 8.02
C GLY A 316 7.20 2.80 9.47
N ALA A 317 6.04 3.01 10.08
CA ALA A 317 5.91 3.72 11.37
C ALA A 317 6.64 3.05 12.55
N PHE A 318 6.78 1.71 12.54
CA PHE A 318 7.47 0.96 13.60
C PHE A 318 8.96 0.73 13.31
N HIS A 319 9.30 0.22 12.12
CA HIS A 319 10.67 -0.15 11.81
C HIS A 319 11.54 1.05 11.40
N SER A 320 10.97 2.20 10.99
CA SER A 320 11.77 3.41 10.74
C SER A 320 12.42 3.97 12.00
N PRO A 321 11.68 4.27 13.10
CA PRO A 321 12.31 4.71 14.34
C PRO A 321 13.20 3.63 14.96
N GLN A 322 12.85 2.34 14.82
CA GLN A 322 13.72 1.25 15.24
C GLN A 322 15.05 1.26 14.47
N LEU A 323 15.02 1.36 13.13
CA LEU A 323 16.21 1.42 12.28
C LEU A 323 17.10 2.63 12.64
N LEU A 324 16.49 3.80 12.89
CA LEU A 324 17.22 4.97 13.37
C LEU A 324 17.91 4.68 14.72
N MET A 325 17.19 4.10 15.68
CA MET A 325 17.72 3.80 17.01
C MET A 325 18.87 2.79 16.95
N VAL A 326 18.74 1.67 16.24
CA VAL A 326 19.84 0.69 16.08
C VAL A 326 21.02 1.24 15.28
N SER A 327 20.84 2.39 14.62
CA SER A 327 21.90 3.15 13.93
C SER A 327 22.51 4.26 14.80
N GLY A 328 22.07 4.41 16.06
CA GLY A 328 22.58 5.43 16.97
C GLY A 328 21.88 6.79 16.91
N ILE A 329 20.71 6.88 16.26
CA ILE A 329 19.87 8.10 16.20
C ILE A 329 18.59 7.87 17.01
N GLY A 330 18.45 8.54 18.15
CA GLY A 330 17.28 8.42 19.01
C GLY A 330 17.50 8.91 20.44
N PRO A 331 16.60 8.60 21.40
CA PRO A 331 16.75 9.04 22.78
C PRO A 331 18.02 8.46 23.41
N LYS A 332 18.95 9.33 23.82
CA LYS A 332 20.26 8.92 24.36
C LYS A 332 20.19 7.83 25.44
N GLU A 333 19.28 7.96 26.40
CA GLU A 333 19.10 6.99 27.48
C GLU A 333 18.71 5.60 26.96
N THR A 334 17.80 5.54 25.99
CA THR A 334 17.40 4.29 25.33
C THR A 334 18.57 3.67 24.59
N LEU A 335 19.34 4.47 23.83
CA LEU A 335 20.50 3.97 23.09
C LEU A 335 21.57 3.38 24.02
N GLN A 336 21.88 4.09 25.11
CA GLN A 336 22.84 3.65 26.11
C GLN A 336 22.40 2.37 26.82
N LYS A 337 21.10 2.21 27.13
CA LYS A 337 20.53 0.99 27.72
C LYS A 337 20.84 -0.26 26.90
N TYR A 338 20.88 -0.15 25.57
CA TYR A 338 21.17 -1.26 24.65
C TYR A 338 22.61 -1.28 24.13
N ASN A 339 23.52 -0.52 24.73
CA ASN A 339 24.93 -0.40 24.31
C ASN A 339 25.10 0.04 22.85
N ILE A 340 24.20 0.90 22.35
CA ILE A 340 24.28 1.46 21.00
C ILE A 340 25.05 2.79 21.07
N PRO A 341 26.13 2.97 20.30
CA PRO A 341 26.83 4.25 20.22
C PRO A 341 25.90 5.37 19.75
N VAL A 342 25.93 6.49 20.46
CA VAL A 342 25.07 7.64 20.16
C VAL A 342 25.72 8.46 19.05
N VAL A 343 25.12 8.42 17.87
CA VAL A 343 25.46 9.30 16.74
C VAL A 343 24.75 10.65 16.91
N LYS A 344 23.46 10.62 17.24
CA LYS A 344 22.66 11.83 17.51
C LYS A 344 21.57 11.56 18.54
N ASP A 345 21.54 12.37 19.58
CA ASP A 345 20.45 12.38 20.56
C ASP A 345 19.23 13.11 19.99
N LEU A 346 18.19 12.36 19.64
CA LEU A 346 16.91 12.86 19.15
C LEU A 346 15.78 12.19 19.94
N PRO A 347 15.34 12.79 21.06
CA PRO A 347 14.38 12.16 21.97
C PRO A 347 13.00 11.93 21.36
N GLY A 348 12.67 12.57 20.24
CA GLY A 348 11.40 12.35 19.52
C GLY A 348 11.34 11.05 18.71
N VAL A 349 12.46 10.37 18.46
CA VAL A 349 12.48 9.12 17.68
C VAL A 349 11.75 8.02 18.46
N GLY A 350 10.76 7.41 17.81
CA GLY A 350 9.90 6.38 18.43
C GLY A 350 8.81 6.93 19.34
N GLN A 351 8.67 8.25 19.46
CA GLN A 351 7.64 8.91 20.27
C GLN A 351 6.49 9.41 19.39
N ASN A 352 5.42 9.92 20.03
CA ASN A 352 4.28 10.53 19.35
C ASN A 352 3.65 9.58 18.31
N MET A 353 3.49 8.30 18.67
CA MET A 353 2.75 7.33 17.87
C MET A 353 1.26 7.60 18.03
N TRP A 354 0.57 7.74 16.90
CA TRP A 354 -0.88 7.90 16.82
C TRP A 354 -1.43 6.83 15.88
N ASP A 355 -2.58 6.29 16.24
CA ASP A 355 -3.34 5.38 15.40
C ASP A 355 -4.84 5.53 15.64
N THR A 356 -5.64 5.03 14.71
CA THR A 356 -7.11 5.06 14.78
C THR A 356 -7.63 3.77 15.39
N ALA A 357 -8.30 3.87 16.53
CA ALA A 357 -8.96 2.72 17.14
C ALA A 357 -10.15 2.27 16.29
N ASN A 358 -10.10 1.04 15.76
CA ASN A 358 -11.26 0.40 15.14
C ASN A 358 -12.13 -0.23 16.23
N ILE A 359 -13.06 0.57 16.75
CA ILE A 359 -14.05 0.12 17.72
C ILE A 359 -15.19 -0.52 16.92
N GLY A 360 -15.26 -1.85 16.94
CA GLY A 360 -16.30 -2.59 16.22
C GLY A 360 -17.71 -2.14 16.58
N GLY A 361 -18.68 -2.48 15.74
CA GLY A 361 -20.10 -2.12 15.92
C GLY A 361 -21.00 -3.33 16.22
N PRO A 362 -22.28 -3.08 16.55
CA PRO A 362 -23.27 -4.14 16.60
C PRO A 362 -23.32 -4.89 15.25
N ARG A 363 -23.36 -6.22 15.32
CA ARG A 363 -23.43 -7.08 14.13
C ARG A 363 -24.85 -7.62 14.00
N TYR A 364 -25.41 -7.48 12.80
CA TYR A 364 -26.74 -7.98 12.47
C TYR A 364 -26.66 -9.01 11.37
N GLN A 365 -27.38 -10.11 11.53
CA GLN A 365 -27.53 -11.10 10.47
C GLN A 365 -28.48 -10.53 9.40
N ILE A 366 -28.07 -10.59 8.15
CA ILE A 366 -28.87 -10.22 6.99
C ILE A 366 -29.01 -11.42 6.06
N SER A 367 -30.14 -11.52 5.36
CA SER A 367 -30.44 -12.61 4.41
C SER A 367 -29.84 -12.39 3.02
N VAL A 368 -29.29 -11.19 2.76
CA VAL A 368 -28.76 -10.75 1.47
C VAL A 368 -27.29 -10.37 1.62
N GLY A 369 -26.43 -10.75 0.69
CA GLY A 369 -25.01 -10.38 0.75
C GLY A 369 -24.16 -11.05 -0.32
N VAL A 370 -23.11 -10.34 -0.74
CA VAL A 370 -22.18 -10.77 -1.79
C VAL A 370 -21.37 -12.01 -1.37
N ASN A 371 -21.16 -12.19 -0.05
CA ASN A 371 -20.41 -13.33 0.51
C ASN A 371 -21.08 -14.69 0.25
N ASN A 372 -22.42 -14.74 0.17
CA ASN A 372 -23.16 -15.99 -0.01
C ASN A 372 -22.75 -16.73 -1.30
N ALA A 373 -22.43 -15.99 -2.36
CA ALA A 373 -22.01 -16.57 -3.64
C ALA A 373 -20.59 -17.15 -3.60
N ILE A 374 -19.73 -16.67 -2.70
CA ILE A 374 -18.36 -17.15 -2.52
C ILE A 374 -18.32 -18.35 -1.58
N GLU A 375 -19.13 -18.32 -0.51
CA GLU A 375 -19.20 -19.40 0.48
C GLU A 375 -19.95 -20.64 -0.03
N ASN A 376 -20.80 -20.48 -1.05
CA ASN A 376 -21.49 -21.58 -1.71
C ASN A 376 -20.64 -22.22 -2.82
N SER A 377 -20.27 -23.49 -2.64
CA SER A 377 -19.43 -24.25 -3.57
C SER A 377 -20.03 -24.39 -4.97
N SER A 378 -21.36 -24.38 -5.10
CA SER A 378 -22.04 -24.52 -6.39
C SER A 378 -21.95 -23.27 -7.28
N SER A 379 -21.77 -22.08 -6.69
CA SER A 379 -21.62 -20.81 -7.41
C SER A 379 -20.17 -20.35 -7.57
N TYR A 380 -19.24 -20.92 -6.80
CA TYR A 380 -17.85 -20.46 -6.72
C TYR A 380 -17.12 -20.45 -8.07
N SER A 381 -17.31 -21.48 -8.91
CA SER A 381 -16.68 -21.54 -10.23
C SER A 381 -17.13 -20.39 -11.15
N GLY A 382 -18.41 -20.01 -11.08
CA GLY A 382 -18.94 -18.85 -11.81
C GLY A 382 -18.37 -17.53 -11.30
N VAL A 383 -18.20 -17.40 -9.98
CA VAL A 383 -17.57 -16.21 -9.37
C VAL A 383 -16.11 -16.08 -9.80
N VAL A 384 -15.36 -17.18 -9.84
CA VAL A 384 -13.98 -17.19 -10.35
C VAL A 384 -13.95 -16.81 -11.83
N ALA A 385 -14.87 -17.35 -12.64
CA ALA A 385 -14.95 -17.05 -14.07
C ALA A 385 -15.22 -15.57 -14.35
N GLN A 386 -16.06 -14.90 -13.54
CA GLN A 386 -16.30 -13.45 -13.63
C GLN A 386 -15.01 -12.66 -13.45
N LEU A 387 -14.26 -12.92 -12.36
CA LEU A 387 -13.00 -12.24 -12.10
C LEU A 387 -11.99 -12.45 -13.26
N LEU A 388 -11.83 -13.68 -13.72
CA LEU A 388 -10.86 -14.01 -14.77
C LEU A 388 -11.25 -13.45 -16.16
N THR A 389 -12.54 -13.30 -16.44
CA THR A 389 -13.02 -12.86 -17.75
C THR A 389 -12.97 -11.34 -17.89
N ASN A 390 -13.37 -10.60 -16.85
CA ASN A 390 -13.55 -9.15 -16.95
C ASN A 390 -13.31 -8.40 -15.63
N GLY A 391 -12.62 -9.00 -14.67
CA GLY A 391 -12.25 -8.32 -13.43
C GLY A 391 -13.43 -7.95 -12.53
N SER A 392 -14.59 -8.60 -12.72
CA SER A 392 -15.81 -8.28 -11.98
C SER A 392 -16.21 -9.38 -11.00
N GLY A 393 -17.35 -9.18 -10.34
CA GLY A 393 -17.97 -10.15 -9.45
C GLY A 393 -17.46 -10.07 -8.01
N PRO A 394 -18.01 -10.92 -7.13
CA PRO A 394 -17.78 -10.87 -5.69
C PRO A 394 -16.31 -10.87 -5.25
N LEU A 395 -15.41 -11.56 -5.97
CA LEU A 395 -13.99 -11.63 -5.60
C LEU A 395 -13.24 -10.32 -5.81
N SER A 396 -13.69 -9.48 -6.75
CA SER A 396 -13.10 -8.16 -7.02
C SER A 396 -13.50 -7.09 -5.99
N ASP A 397 -14.39 -7.42 -5.04
CA ASP A 397 -14.93 -6.49 -4.07
C ASP A 397 -14.36 -6.75 -2.66
N PRO A 398 -13.68 -5.77 -2.04
CA PRO A 398 -13.27 -5.87 -0.64
C PRO A 398 -14.44 -5.72 0.34
N GLY A 399 -15.63 -5.32 -0.12
CA GLY A 399 -16.80 -5.08 0.71
C GLY A 399 -16.78 -3.71 1.41
N ASN A 400 -17.89 -3.40 2.10
CA ASN A 400 -18.15 -2.10 2.74
C ASN A 400 -18.05 -0.91 1.78
N THR A 401 -18.65 -0.99 0.58
CA THR A 401 -18.42 0.03 -0.47
C THR A 401 -18.98 1.43 -0.16
N ILE A 402 -19.68 1.61 0.96
CA ILE A 402 -20.23 2.89 1.42
C ILE A 402 -19.92 3.07 2.91
N GLY A 403 -19.72 4.32 3.32
CA GLY A 403 -19.67 4.67 4.73
C GLY A 403 -19.82 6.16 4.95
N ALA A 404 -19.66 6.58 6.20
CA ALA A 404 -19.85 7.96 6.62
C ALA A 404 -18.75 8.43 7.56
N TRP A 405 -18.42 9.70 7.46
CA TRP A 405 -17.60 10.43 8.41
C TRP A 405 -18.46 11.48 9.10
N ASP A 406 -18.40 11.51 10.42
CA ASP A 406 -19.09 12.51 11.20
C ASP A 406 -18.26 12.89 12.42
N ILE A 407 -18.55 14.06 12.96
CA ILE A 407 -17.96 14.54 14.20
C ILE A 407 -18.89 14.11 15.33
N PHE A 408 -18.35 13.43 16.34
CA PHE A 408 -19.15 13.10 17.52
C PHE A 408 -19.87 14.35 18.07
N PRO A 409 -21.15 14.23 18.45
CA PRO A 409 -21.87 15.35 19.06
C PRO A 409 -21.10 15.93 20.24
N ASN A 410 -21.22 17.25 20.46
CA ASN A 410 -20.52 17.93 21.56
C ASN A 410 -20.76 17.26 22.92
N ALA A 411 -21.97 16.75 23.16
CA ALA A 411 -22.33 16.04 24.39
C ALA A 411 -21.51 14.76 24.64
N VAL A 412 -20.94 14.18 23.59
CA VAL A 412 -19.99 13.05 23.67
C VAL A 412 -18.56 13.59 23.77
N ARG A 413 -18.16 14.49 22.85
CA ARG A 413 -16.78 15.02 22.80
C ARG A 413 -16.36 15.75 24.07
N SER A 414 -17.27 16.47 24.72
CA SER A 414 -16.97 17.19 25.97
C SER A 414 -16.67 16.26 27.16
N LYS A 415 -16.92 14.95 27.01
CA LYS A 415 -16.63 13.92 28.02
C LYS A 415 -15.36 13.13 27.69
N LEU A 416 -14.79 13.31 26.49
CA LEU A 416 -13.53 12.67 26.11
C LEU A 416 -12.37 13.38 26.81
N SER A 417 -11.30 12.64 27.11
CA SER A 417 -10.08 13.25 27.65
C SER A 417 -9.47 14.21 26.62
N PRO A 418 -8.65 15.19 27.05
CA PRO A 418 -7.94 16.06 26.10
C PRO A 418 -7.04 15.32 25.09
N SER A 419 -6.71 14.06 25.37
CA SER A 419 -5.91 13.17 24.53
C SER A 419 -6.72 12.29 23.58
N ALA A 420 -8.05 12.32 23.65
CA ALA A 420 -8.96 11.43 22.93
C ALA A 420 -9.68 12.13 21.76
#